data_AF-A0A9P5XTH4-F1
#
_entry.id   AF-A0A9P5XTH4-F1
#
_cell.length_a   1.000
_cell.length_b   1.000
_cell.length_c   1.000
_cell.angle_alpha   90.00
_cell.angle_beta   90.00
_cell.angle_gamma   90.00
#
_symmetry.space_group_name_H-M   'P 1'
#
loop_
_entity.id
_entity.type
_entity.pdbx_description
1 polymer ?
#
loop_
_entity_poly.entity_id
_entity_poly.type
_entity_poly.pdbx_seq_one_letter_code
_entity_poly.pdbx_strand_id
1 'polypeptide(L)'
;LEIGSPMASMYILGHPDHYTSHKFTLFWWKRFVTRVKLYWKTCDVNEHGNESQMLEDDETEKVVISKHNEQYVGYSQVDDYTNRSMELENLRLYQWTLRCEKQKLTKDK
;
A
#
# COMPACT_ATOMS: atom_id res chain seq x y z
N LEU A 1 -9.01 -2.51 -38.61
CA LEU A 1 -8.22 -2.55 -37.36
C LEU A 1 -6.84 -2.03 -37.72
N GLU A 2 -6.58 -0.74 -37.50
CA GLU A 2 -5.26 -0.15 -37.76
C GLU A 2 -4.40 -0.36 -36.52
N ILE A 3 -3.28 -1.05 -36.69
CA ILE A 3 -2.37 -1.34 -35.59
C ILE A 3 -1.06 -0.62 -35.87
N GLY A 4 -0.53 0.06 -34.85
CA GLY A 4 0.69 0.84 -35.00
C GLY A 4 1.84 -0.02 -35.50
N SER A 5 2.69 0.55 -36.37
CA SER A 5 3.88 -0.12 -36.92
C SER A 5 4.73 -0.88 -35.88
N PRO A 6 4.97 -0.36 -34.64
CA PRO A 6 5.70 -1.11 -33.62
C PRO A 6 5.01 -2.40 -33.18
N MET A 7 3.68 -2.37 -33.09
CA MET A 7 2.87 -3.48 -32.62
C MET A 7 2.72 -4.55 -33.73
N ALA A 8 2.58 -4.12 -34.99
CA ALA A 8 2.64 -5.02 -36.15
C ALA A 8 4.01 -5.74 -36.25
N SER A 9 5.10 -5.01 -36.07
CA SER A 9 6.46 -5.56 -36.08
C SER A 9 6.65 -6.60 -34.97
N MET A 10 6.07 -6.38 -33.79
CA MET A 10 6.13 -7.28 -32.65
C MET A 10 5.43 -8.62 -32.94
N TYR A 11 4.27 -8.60 -33.60
CA TYR A 11 3.59 -9.83 -34.04
C TYR A 11 4.34 -10.56 -35.16
N ILE A 12 4.90 -9.83 -36.13
CA ILE A 12 5.70 -10.43 -37.23
C ILE A 12 6.92 -11.17 -36.68
N LEU A 13 7.55 -10.63 -35.63
CA LEU A 13 8.69 -11.23 -34.94
C LEU A 13 8.29 -12.39 -34.00
N GLY A 14 7.00 -12.69 -33.84
CA GLY A 14 6.52 -13.77 -32.98
C GLY A 14 6.68 -13.51 -31.48
N HIS A 15 6.81 -12.25 -31.07
CA HIS A 15 6.90 -11.93 -29.64
C HIS A 15 5.55 -12.10 -28.94
N PRO A 16 5.54 -12.65 -27.71
CA PRO A 16 4.32 -12.75 -26.93
C PRO A 16 3.80 -11.36 -26.56
N ASP A 17 2.52 -11.10 -26.83
CA ASP A 17 1.82 -9.82 -26.63
C ASP A 17 1.67 -9.41 -25.15
N HIS A 18 2.18 -10.23 -24.22
CA HIS A 18 1.98 -10.05 -22.79
C HIS A 18 3.29 -10.28 -22.03
N TYR A 19 3.67 -9.30 -21.20
CA TYR A 19 4.72 -9.45 -20.20
C TYR A 19 4.26 -10.46 -19.13
N THR A 20 4.47 -11.75 -19.40
CA THR A 20 4.06 -12.87 -18.54
C THR A 20 5.15 -13.35 -17.60
N SER A 21 6.38 -12.83 -17.74
CA SER A 21 7.52 -13.19 -16.90
C SER A 21 7.47 -12.59 -15.47
N HIS A 22 6.65 -11.56 -15.25
CA HIS A 22 6.63 -10.82 -13.99
C HIS A 22 5.21 -10.66 -13.45
N LYS A 23 5.10 -10.75 -12.12
CA LYS A 23 3.88 -10.42 -11.39
C LYS A 23 4.12 -9.12 -10.66
N PHE A 24 3.27 -8.13 -10.93
CA PHE A 24 3.30 -6.85 -10.20
C PHE A 24 2.41 -6.96 -8.97
N THR A 25 2.97 -6.61 -7.81
CA THR A 25 2.20 -6.52 -6.57
C THR A 25 1.93 -5.06 -6.24
N LEU A 26 0.69 -4.75 -5.92
CA LEU A 26 0.28 -3.41 -5.48
C LEU A 26 0.90 -3.10 -4.12
N PHE A 27 1.53 -1.93 -4.02
CA PHE A 27 2.13 -1.46 -2.78
C PHE A 27 1.84 0.03 -2.57
N TRP A 28 1.17 0.35 -1.47
CA TRP A 28 0.70 1.70 -1.15
C TRP A 28 1.78 2.58 -0.52
N TRP A 29 2.94 2.68 -1.18
CA TRP A 29 4.13 3.36 -0.67
C TRP A 29 3.88 4.82 -0.31
N LYS A 30 3.15 5.57 -1.16
CA LYS A 30 2.83 6.98 -0.91
C LYS A 30 2.17 7.17 0.46
N ARG A 31 1.16 6.35 0.77
CA ARG A 31 0.39 6.43 2.03
C ARG A 31 1.26 6.06 3.23
N PHE A 32 2.09 5.03 3.11
CA PHE A 32 3.04 4.67 4.15
C PHE A 32 4.03 5.79 4.47
N VAL A 33 4.67 6.36 3.44
CA VAL A 33 5.65 7.44 3.61
C VAL A 33 4.99 8.66 4.22
N THR A 34 3.77 9.01 3.81
CA THR A 34 3.01 10.10 4.43
C THR A 34 2.79 9.84 5.93
N ARG A 35 2.38 8.63 6.31
CA ARG A 35 2.16 8.26 7.72
C ARG A 35 3.45 8.33 8.55
N VAL A 36 4.57 7.85 8.01
CA VAL A 36 5.87 7.92 8.68
C VAL A 36 6.33 9.38 8.86
N LYS A 37 6.17 10.21 7.83
CA LYS A 37 6.47 11.66 7.91
C LYS A 37 5.61 12.35 8.96
N LEU A 38 4.33 12.01 9.05
CA LEU A 38 3.43 12.56 10.07
C LEU A 38 3.90 12.15 11.48
N TYR A 39 4.24 10.87 11.68
CA TYR A 39 4.76 10.37 12.95
C TYR A 39 6.01 11.12 13.40
N TRP A 40 7.00 11.30 12.52
CA TRP A 40 8.21 12.06 12.86
C TRP A 40 7.92 13.52 13.20
N LYS A 41 7.03 14.18 12.45
CA LYS A 41 6.60 15.55 12.79
C LYS A 41 5.97 15.63 14.17
N THR A 42 5.13 14.66 14.55
CA THR A 42 4.54 14.64 15.90
C THR A 42 5.55 14.37 17.01
N CYS A 43 6.63 13.65 16.73
CA CYS A 43 7.71 13.45 17.68
C CYS A 43 8.52 14.75 17.91
N ASP A 44 8.85 15.48 16.83
CA ASP A 44 9.62 16.74 16.93
C ASP A 44 8.86 17.85 17.67
N VAL A 45 7.54 17.94 17.47
CA VAL A 45 6.69 18.97 18.11
C VAL A 45 6.58 18.80 19.63
N ASN A 46 6.80 17.59 20.16
CA ASN A 46 6.80 17.35 21.61
C ASN A 46 8.05 17.87 22.33
N GLU A 47 9.13 18.19 21.59
CA GLU A 47 10.39 18.66 22.18
C GLU A 47 10.54 20.19 22.04
N HIS A 48 10.10 20.77 20.92
CA HIS A 48 10.10 22.21 20.71
C HIS A 48 8.75 22.66 20.13
N GLY A 49 7.94 23.34 20.94
CA GLY A 49 6.60 23.81 20.61
C GLY A 49 6.56 24.88 19.52
N ASN A 50 6.81 24.48 18.27
CA ASN A 50 6.54 25.30 17.09
C ASN A 50 5.44 24.66 16.25
N GLU A 51 4.23 25.07 16.57
CA GLU A 51 3.09 25.07 15.68
C GLU A 51 3.43 25.71 14.32
N SER A 52 2.98 25.07 13.23
CA SER A 52 2.81 25.59 11.86
C SER A 52 3.79 25.11 10.79
N GLN A 53 3.44 23.99 10.15
CA GLN A 53 3.37 23.95 8.69
C GLN A 53 2.43 22.81 8.26
N MET A 54 1.14 23.14 8.18
CA MET A 54 0.15 22.32 7.50
C MET A 54 0.58 22.26 6.02
N LEU A 55 1.05 21.09 5.58
CA LEU A 55 1.23 20.86 4.15
C LEU A 55 -0.17 20.82 3.55
N GLU A 56 -0.43 21.72 2.60
CA GLU A 56 -1.70 21.90 1.87
C GLU A 56 -2.10 20.70 0.99
N ASP A 57 -1.59 19.50 1.27
CA ASP A 57 -1.89 18.27 0.54
C ASP A 57 -2.38 17.17 1.50
N ASP A 58 -2.92 17.57 2.66
CA ASP A 58 -3.62 16.69 3.60
C ASP A 58 -4.98 16.30 3.02
N GLU A 59 -4.96 15.52 1.94
CA GLU A 59 -6.03 14.56 1.69
C GLU A 59 -6.02 13.61 2.90
N THR A 60 -6.76 14.01 3.93
CA THR A 60 -7.11 13.16 5.07
C THR A 60 -7.27 11.72 4.59
N GLU A 61 -6.52 10.81 5.21
CA GLU A 61 -6.40 9.45 4.69
C GLU A 61 -7.79 8.81 4.61
N LYS A 62 -8.28 8.54 3.39
CA LYS A 62 -9.56 7.86 3.19
C LYS A 62 -9.49 6.44 3.74
N VAL A 63 -10.10 6.22 4.90
CA VAL A 63 -10.20 4.92 5.56
C VAL A 63 -11.56 4.28 5.28
N VAL A 64 -11.59 2.95 5.27
CA VAL A 64 -12.84 2.18 5.24
C VAL A 64 -13.32 2.00 6.67
N ILE A 65 -14.52 2.48 7.01
CA ILE A 65 -15.08 2.31 8.35
C ILE A 65 -15.85 0.99 8.41
N SER A 66 -15.48 0.14 9.37
CA SER A 66 -16.18 -1.10 9.70
C SER A 66 -16.79 -1.00 11.10
N LYS A 67 -18.02 -1.50 11.28
CA LYS A 67 -18.68 -1.59 12.58
C LYS A 67 -18.56 -3.03 13.10
N HIS A 68 -17.97 -3.19 14.28
CA HIS A 68 -17.84 -4.48 14.95
C HIS A 68 -18.21 -4.31 16.43
N ASN A 69 -19.16 -5.12 16.93
CA ASN A 69 -19.62 -5.08 18.33
C ASN A 69 -19.92 -3.66 18.85
N GLU A 70 -20.70 -2.88 18.09
CA GLU A 70 -21.06 -1.48 18.39
C GLU A 70 -19.91 -0.46 18.34
N GLN A 71 -18.67 -0.90 18.09
CA GLN A 71 -17.51 -0.03 17.91
C GLN A 71 -17.23 0.20 16.42
N TYR A 72 -16.80 1.42 16.08
CA TYR A 72 -16.36 1.79 14.73
C TYR A 72 -14.84 1.70 14.64
N VAL A 73 -14.34 0.99 13.64
CA VAL A 73 -12.91 0.84 13.37
C VAL A 73 -12.64 1.34 11.95
N GLY A 74 -11.76 2.32 11.83
CA GLY A 74 -11.22 2.76 10.55
C GLY A 74 -10.11 1.82 10.09
N TYR A 75 -10.15 1.44 8.82
CA TYR A 75 -9.20 0.53 8.22
C TYR A 75 -8.52 1.18 7.00
N SER A 76 -7.19 1.27 7.04
CA SER A 76 -6.34 1.70 5.93
C SER A 76 -5.62 0.50 5.28
N GLN A 77 -5.30 0.67 3.99
CA GLN A 77 -4.40 -0.23 3.25
C GLN A 77 -2.99 -0.31 3.87
N VAL A 78 -2.59 0.69 4.66
CA VAL A 78 -1.27 0.74 5.33
C VAL A 78 -1.28 -0.09 6.61
N ASP A 79 -2.45 -0.34 7.21
CA ASP A 79 -2.57 -1.08 8.47
C ASP A 79 -2.15 -2.55 8.33
N ASP A 80 -2.30 -3.13 7.14
CA ASP A 80 -1.96 -4.54 6.87
C ASP A 80 -0.50 -4.89 7.20
N TYR A 81 0.44 -3.98 6.91
CA TYR A 81 1.86 -4.20 7.18
C TYR A 81 2.39 -3.40 8.37
N THR A 82 1.59 -2.46 8.90
CA THR A 82 1.88 -1.79 10.18
C THR A 82 1.56 -2.71 11.34
N ASN A 83 0.40 -3.38 11.30
CA ASN A 83 -0.10 -4.27 12.34
C ASN A 83 0.20 -5.75 12.02
N ARG A 84 1.35 -6.01 11.37
CA ARG A 84 1.76 -7.38 11.02
C ARG A 84 2.08 -8.19 12.27
N SER A 85 1.85 -9.51 12.21
CA SER A 85 2.16 -10.43 13.32
C SER A 85 3.65 -10.40 13.69
N MET A 86 3.95 -10.66 14.96
CA MET A 86 5.31 -10.63 15.53
C MET A 86 6.28 -11.57 14.79
N GLU A 87 5.80 -12.70 14.27
CA GLU A 87 6.59 -13.65 13.48
C GLU A 87 7.11 -13.06 12.17
N LEU A 88 6.42 -12.05 11.62
CA LEU A 88 6.76 -11.35 10.39
C LEU A 88 7.46 -10.00 10.67
N GLU A 89 7.76 -9.67 11.92
CA GLU A 89 8.35 -8.39 12.30
C GLU A 89 9.74 -8.21 11.67
N ASN A 90 10.53 -9.28 11.68
CA ASN A 90 11.88 -9.37 11.12
C ASN A 90 11.92 -9.24 9.59
N LEU A 91 10.78 -9.39 8.90
CA LEU A 91 10.73 -9.20 7.46
C LEU A 91 10.73 -7.72 7.12
N ARG A 92 11.60 -7.34 6.18
CA ARG A 92 11.52 -6.01 5.58
C ARG A 92 10.20 -5.89 4.82
N LEU A 93 9.63 -4.70 4.81
CA LEU A 93 8.36 -4.43 4.14
C LEU A 93 8.34 -4.90 2.68
N TYR A 94 9.44 -4.73 1.94
CA TYR A 94 9.59 -5.25 0.59
C TYR A 94 9.42 -6.79 0.51
N GLN A 95 10.06 -7.53 1.42
CA GLN A 95 9.95 -8.99 1.45
C GLN A 95 8.57 -9.45 1.89
N TRP A 96 7.95 -8.73 2.83
CA TRP A 96 6.57 -8.98 3.25
C TRP A 96 5.61 -8.83 2.07
N THR A 97 5.67 -7.72 1.32
CA THR A 97 4.79 -7.48 0.17
C THR A 97 4.98 -8.52 -0.95
N LEU A 98 6.18 -9.08 -1.09
CA LEU A 98 6.46 -10.09 -2.12
C LEU A 98 6.01 -11.50 -1.70
N ARG A 99 6.09 -11.85 -0.41
CA ARG A 99 5.90 -13.21 0.09
C ARG A 99 4.56 -13.44 0.78
N CYS A 100 3.91 -12.40 1.26
CA CYS A 100 2.67 -12.50 2.00
C CYS A 100 1.47 -12.23 1.08
N GLU A 101 0.48 -13.12 1.14
CA GLU A 101 -0.79 -12.95 0.44
C GLU A 101 -1.91 -12.78 1.46
N LYS A 102 -2.76 -11.78 1.23
CA LYS A 102 -3.91 -11.53 2.10
C LYS A 102 -5.01 -12.53 1.82
N GLN A 103 -5.34 -13.34 2.82
CA GLN A 103 -6.45 -14.30 2.74
C GLN A 103 -7.64 -13.82 3.57
N LYS A 104 -8.85 -14.05 3.05
CA LYS A 104 -10.07 -13.83 3.83
C LYS A 104 -10.18 -14.96 4.84
N LEU A 105 -10.38 -14.63 6.11
CA LEU A 105 -10.68 -15.63 7.12
C LEU A 105 -12.04 -16.25 6.78
N THR A 106 -12.04 -17.54 6.46
CA THR A 106 -13.29 -18.30 6.40
C THR A 106 -13.83 -18.41 7.81
N LYS A 107 -15.10 -18.03 8.02
CA LYS A 107 -15.76 -18.32 9.29
C LYS A 107 -15.80 -19.84 9.43
N ASP A 108 -15.09 -20.36 10.42
CA ASP A 108 -15.30 -21.72 10.90
C ASP A 108 -16.79 -21.86 11.29
N LYS A 109 -17.40 -22.98 10.89
CA LYS A 109 -18.81 -23.29 11.09
C LYS A 109 -19.08 -23.75 12.51
#